data_AF-A0ABD0PQ08-F1
#
_entry.id   AF-A0ABD0PQ08-F1
#
_cell.length_a   1.000
_cell.length_b   1.000
_cell.length_c   1.000
_cell.angle_alpha   90.00
_cell.angle_beta   90.00
_cell.angle_gamma   90.00
#
_symmetry.space_group_name_H-M   'P 1'
#
loop_
_entity.id
_entity.type
_entity.pdbx_description
1 polymer ?
#
loop_
_entity_poly.entity_id
_entity_poly.type
_entity_poly.pdbx_seq_one_letter_code
_entity_poly.pdbx_strand_id
1 'polypeptide(L)'
;GTPERLTMHLVEEHSVVDPTYIEDFLLTYRTFLPSPMVVGKKLLEWFHDPSLRDKVTRVVLLWVNNHFNDFEGDSAMTHFLEEFEYNLEREKMCGHLRLLNIACAAKAKLRVVTLTKPSREAPLSFTLLGGSEKGFRIFIDSVEPGSKAAEAGLKRGDQ
;
A
#
# COMPACT_ATOMS: atom_id res chain seq x y z
N GLY A 1 13.23 -24.30 5.42
CA GLY A 1 12.63 -24.20 4.07
C GLY A 1 13.43 -23.20 3.26
N THR A 2 13.33 -23.23 1.93
CA THR A 2 13.89 -22.13 1.12
C THR A 2 12.97 -20.91 1.20
N PRO A 3 13.48 -19.68 1.04
CA PRO A 3 12.67 -18.46 1.06
C PRO A 3 11.47 -18.50 0.10
N GLU A 4 11.62 -19.15 -1.05
CA GLU A 4 10.57 -19.32 -2.06
C GLU A 4 9.45 -20.21 -1.53
N ARG A 5 9.80 -21.34 -0.89
CA ARG A 5 8.80 -22.22 -0.27
C ARG A 5 8.06 -21.51 0.86
N LEU A 6 8.76 -20.75 1.71
CA LEU A 6 8.10 -19.99 2.77
C LEU A 6 7.11 -18.97 2.20
N THR A 7 7.48 -18.31 1.09
CA THR A 7 6.58 -17.37 0.41
C THR A 7 5.35 -18.08 -0.16
N MET A 8 5.52 -19.24 -0.82
CA MET A 8 4.40 -20.02 -1.37
C MET A 8 3.37 -20.42 -0.33
N HIS A 9 3.82 -20.75 0.89
CA HIS A 9 2.94 -21.14 1.99
C HIS A 9 1.95 -20.05 2.43
N LEU A 10 2.12 -18.78 2.00
CA LEU A 10 1.17 -17.70 2.31
C LEU A 10 -0.23 -17.92 1.72
N VAL A 11 -0.34 -18.66 0.61
CA VAL A 11 -1.61 -18.87 -0.11
C VAL A 11 -2.10 -20.32 -0.06
N GLU A 12 -1.32 -21.21 0.54
CA GLU A 12 -1.65 -22.63 0.70
C GLU A 12 -2.59 -22.87 1.90
N GLU A 13 -3.31 -24.00 1.91
CA GLU A 13 -4.31 -24.33 2.95
C GLU A 13 -3.67 -24.90 4.22
N HIS A 14 -2.98 -24.03 4.95
CA HIS A 14 -2.26 -24.41 6.18
C HIS A 14 -2.86 -23.87 7.46
N SER A 15 -3.93 -23.08 7.37
CA SER A 15 -4.51 -22.36 8.52
C SER A 15 -4.99 -23.28 9.67
N VAL A 16 -5.18 -24.58 9.40
CA VAL A 16 -5.53 -25.59 10.42
C VAL A 16 -4.28 -26.13 11.13
N VAL A 17 -3.14 -26.18 10.45
CA VAL A 17 -1.87 -26.72 10.96
C VAL A 17 -1.10 -25.64 11.71
N ASP A 18 -1.06 -24.42 11.17
CA ASP A 18 -0.44 -23.26 11.79
C ASP A 18 -1.30 -22.00 11.49
N PRO A 19 -2.14 -21.57 12.44
CA PRO A 19 -3.01 -20.41 12.24
C PRO A 19 -2.25 -19.08 12.29
N THR A 20 -1.03 -19.02 12.84
CA THR A 20 -0.24 -17.78 12.98
C THR A 20 0.83 -17.63 11.92
N TYR A 21 1.01 -18.63 11.03
CA TYR A 21 2.04 -18.63 9.99
C TYR A 21 2.17 -17.31 9.21
N ILE A 22 1.05 -16.72 8.79
CA ILE A 22 1.07 -15.47 8.01
C ILE A 22 1.63 -14.32 8.88
N GLU A 23 1.24 -14.24 10.15
CA GLU A 23 1.74 -13.21 11.07
C GLU A 23 3.24 -13.40 11.32
N ASP A 24 3.67 -14.63 11.60
CA ASP A 24 5.08 -14.96 11.84
C ASP A 24 5.94 -14.70 10.61
N PHE A 25 5.44 -15.05 9.41
CA PHE A 25 6.11 -14.76 8.16
C PHE A 25 6.26 -13.24 7.95
N LEU A 26 5.16 -12.48 8.08
CA LEU A 26 5.18 -11.02 7.89
C LEU A 26 6.05 -10.32 8.94
N LEU A 27 6.16 -10.89 10.14
CA LEU A 27 7.04 -10.39 11.19
C LEU A 27 8.53 -10.65 10.92
N THR A 28 8.87 -11.73 10.21
CA THR A 28 10.25 -12.24 10.15
C THR A 28 10.88 -12.26 8.76
N TYR A 29 10.12 -12.03 7.68
CA TYR A 29 10.63 -12.15 6.30
C TYR A 29 11.89 -11.32 6.03
N ARG A 30 12.03 -10.15 6.67
CA ARG A 30 13.21 -9.27 6.56
C ARG A 30 14.54 -9.93 6.93
N THR A 31 14.50 -11.04 7.66
CA THR A 31 15.70 -11.80 8.06
C THR A 31 16.22 -12.73 6.95
N PHE A 32 15.39 -13.05 5.97
CA PHE A 32 15.72 -14.02 4.91
C PHE A 32 15.33 -13.56 3.50
N LEU A 33 14.63 -12.44 3.34
CA LEU A 33 14.36 -11.79 2.06
C LEU A 33 15.03 -10.41 2.00
N PRO A 34 15.59 -10.03 0.84
CA PRO A 34 16.31 -8.76 0.67
C PRO A 34 15.38 -7.55 0.59
N SER A 35 14.09 -7.75 0.29
CA SER A 35 13.12 -6.67 0.12
C SER A 35 11.68 -7.17 0.29
N PRO A 36 10.77 -6.37 0.90
CA PRO A 36 9.34 -6.69 0.96
C PRO A 36 8.71 -6.85 -0.41
N MET A 37 9.23 -6.15 -1.43
CA MET A 37 8.72 -6.25 -2.81
C MET A 37 8.86 -7.64 -3.42
N VAL A 38 9.71 -8.51 -2.88
CA VAL A 38 9.75 -9.92 -3.29
C VAL A 38 8.42 -10.60 -2.98
N VAL A 39 7.86 -10.34 -1.80
CA VAL A 39 6.54 -10.82 -1.37
C VAL A 39 5.44 -10.07 -2.13
N GLY A 40 5.53 -8.74 -2.22
CA GLY A 40 4.55 -7.91 -2.93
C GLY A 40 4.31 -8.34 -4.38
N LYS A 41 5.39 -8.60 -5.14
CA LYS A 41 5.29 -9.09 -6.52
C LYS A 41 4.56 -10.44 -6.62
N LYS A 42 4.83 -11.35 -5.68
CA LYS A 42 4.14 -12.66 -5.64
C LYS A 42 2.67 -12.52 -5.30
N LEU A 43 2.32 -11.63 -4.38
CA LEU A 43 0.92 -11.34 -4.04
C LEU A 43 0.17 -10.74 -5.24
N LEU A 44 0.76 -9.81 -5.99
CA LEU A 44 0.17 -9.29 -7.24
C LEU A 44 0.00 -10.39 -8.29
N GLU A 45 1.03 -11.22 -8.50
CA GLU A 45 0.98 -12.37 -9.42
C GLU A 45 -0.17 -13.32 -9.07
N TRP A 46 -0.29 -13.71 -7.80
CA TRP A 46 -1.35 -14.61 -7.33
C TRP A 46 -2.74 -13.98 -7.33
N PHE A 47 -2.85 -12.65 -7.23
CA PHE A 47 -4.15 -11.98 -7.31
C PHE A 47 -4.82 -12.18 -8.69
N HIS A 48 -4.05 -12.44 -9.74
CA HIS A 48 -4.61 -12.75 -11.05
C HIS A 48 -5.38 -14.08 -11.08
N ASP A 49 -5.07 -15.03 -10.18
CA ASP A 49 -5.81 -16.27 -10.02
C ASP A 49 -7.06 -16.06 -9.13
N PRO A 50 -8.28 -16.19 -9.68
CA PRO A 50 -9.51 -15.98 -8.91
C PRO A 50 -9.62 -16.86 -7.66
N SER A 51 -9.04 -18.06 -7.66
CA SER A 51 -9.08 -18.98 -6.52
C SER A 51 -8.24 -18.53 -5.32
N LEU A 52 -7.25 -17.66 -5.57
CA LEU A 52 -6.32 -17.16 -4.56
C LEU A 52 -6.65 -15.76 -4.06
N ARG A 53 -7.48 -14.99 -4.78
CA ARG A 53 -7.77 -13.57 -4.52
C ARG A 53 -8.14 -13.26 -3.07
N ASP A 54 -9.08 -14.00 -2.50
CA ASP A 54 -9.52 -13.74 -1.12
C ASP A 54 -8.39 -14.00 -0.12
N LYS A 55 -7.58 -15.04 -0.33
CA LYS A 55 -6.41 -15.35 0.52
C LYS A 55 -5.35 -14.26 0.40
N VAL A 56 -4.98 -13.89 -0.82
CA VAL A 56 -4.03 -12.80 -1.10
C VAL A 56 -4.50 -11.50 -0.45
N THR A 57 -5.78 -11.16 -0.61
CA THR A 57 -6.37 -9.94 -0.03
C THR A 57 -6.30 -9.94 1.48
N ARG A 58 -6.56 -11.08 2.13
CA ARG A 58 -6.41 -11.22 3.58
C ARG A 58 -4.96 -11.02 4.03
N VAL A 59 -3.99 -11.59 3.31
CA VAL A 59 -2.56 -11.41 3.60
C VAL A 59 -2.17 -9.94 3.50
N VAL A 60 -2.56 -9.25 2.41
CA VAL A 60 -2.25 -7.81 2.23
C VAL A 60 -2.90 -6.95 3.31
N LEU A 61 -4.17 -7.19 3.63
CA LEU A 61 -4.86 -6.45 4.69
C LEU A 61 -4.21 -6.67 6.06
N LEU A 62 -3.77 -7.89 6.36
CA LEU A 62 -3.06 -8.19 7.60
C LEU A 62 -1.70 -7.46 7.65
N TRP A 63 -0.99 -7.46 6.52
CA TRP A 63 0.30 -6.79 6.39
C TRP A 63 0.19 -5.28 6.61
N VAL A 64 -0.75 -4.61 5.93
CA VAL A 64 -1.01 -3.17 6.08
C VAL A 64 -1.43 -2.84 7.51
N ASN A 65 -2.29 -3.66 8.12
CA ASN A 65 -2.78 -3.40 9.48
C ASN A 65 -1.69 -3.55 10.55
N ASN A 66 -0.81 -4.53 10.43
CA ASN A 66 0.13 -4.89 11.49
C ASN A 66 1.54 -4.35 11.27
N HIS A 67 1.96 -4.14 10.01
CA HIS A 67 3.32 -3.72 9.67
C HIS A 67 3.33 -2.61 8.62
N PHE A 68 2.53 -1.56 8.82
CA PHE A 68 2.48 -0.40 7.92
C PHE A 68 3.85 0.29 7.70
N ASN A 69 4.79 0.13 8.64
CA ASN A 69 6.15 0.64 8.51
C ASN A 69 6.91 0.04 7.31
N ASP A 70 6.51 -1.14 6.82
CA ASP A 70 7.09 -1.73 5.61
C ASP A 70 6.67 -0.97 4.33
N PHE A 71 5.60 -0.18 4.41
CA PHE A 71 5.07 0.63 3.32
C PHE A 71 5.42 2.10 3.48
N GLU A 72 5.42 2.61 4.71
CA GLU A 72 5.67 4.01 4.99
C GLU A 72 7.11 4.43 4.59
N GLY A 73 7.22 5.27 3.56
CA GLY A 73 8.51 5.80 3.14
C GLY A 73 9.24 4.94 2.11
N ASP A 74 8.69 3.78 1.75
CA ASP A 74 9.14 2.98 0.63
C ASP A 74 8.25 3.24 -0.59
N SER A 75 8.81 3.85 -1.63
CA SER A 75 8.06 4.20 -2.84
C SER A 75 7.59 2.97 -3.62
N ALA A 76 8.36 1.87 -3.60
CA ALA A 76 7.98 0.66 -4.31
C ALA A 76 6.82 -0.04 -3.59
N MET A 77 6.83 -0.09 -2.27
CA MET A 77 5.73 -0.64 -1.48
C MET A 77 4.48 0.25 -1.52
N THR A 78 4.65 1.58 -1.61
CA THR A 78 3.53 2.50 -1.86
C THR A 78 2.87 2.20 -3.22
N HIS A 79 3.68 2.05 -4.27
CA HIS A 79 3.17 1.70 -5.59
C HIS A 79 2.48 0.33 -5.63
N PHE A 80 3.01 -0.65 -4.90
CA PHE A 80 2.34 -1.94 -4.72
C PHE A 80 0.93 -1.78 -4.14
N LEU A 81 0.72 -0.90 -3.14
CA LEU A 81 -0.62 -0.65 -2.59
C LEU A 81 -1.54 0.01 -3.60
N GLU A 82 -1.04 0.94 -4.40
CA GLU A 82 -1.83 1.59 -5.47
C GLU A 82 -2.24 0.58 -6.55
N GLU A 83 -1.32 -0.29 -6.98
CA GLU A 83 -1.62 -1.35 -7.93
C GLU A 83 -2.62 -2.36 -7.36
N PHE A 84 -2.47 -2.71 -6.08
CA PHE A 84 -3.40 -3.60 -5.39
C PHE A 84 -4.80 -2.97 -5.22
N GLU A 85 -4.87 -1.67 -4.87
CA GLU A 85 -6.10 -0.88 -4.81
C GLU A 85 -6.84 -0.91 -6.16
N TYR A 86 -6.11 -0.62 -7.25
CA TYR A 86 -6.64 -0.65 -8.61
C TYR A 86 -7.15 -2.05 -8.99
N ASN A 87 -6.41 -3.10 -8.64
CA ASN A 87 -6.82 -4.48 -8.90
C ASN A 87 -8.11 -4.85 -8.13
N LEU A 88 -8.25 -4.43 -6.86
CA LEU A 88 -9.49 -4.64 -6.10
C LEU A 88 -10.68 -3.91 -6.73
N GLU A 89 -10.49 -2.68 -7.20
CA GLU A 89 -11.52 -1.92 -7.90
C GLU A 89 -11.94 -2.60 -9.21
N ARG A 90 -10.97 -3.00 -10.05
CA ARG A 90 -11.21 -3.68 -11.32
C ARG A 90 -12.01 -4.97 -11.14
N GLU A 91 -11.67 -5.77 -10.13
CA GLU A 91 -12.38 -7.02 -9.81
C GLU A 91 -13.64 -6.80 -8.94
N LYS A 92 -14.05 -5.54 -8.71
CA LYS A 92 -15.26 -5.13 -7.97
C LYS A 92 -15.32 -5.66 -6.54
N MET A 93 -14.17 -5.80 -5.87
CA MET A 93 -14.06 -6.26 -4.48
C MET A 93 -14.28 -5.10 -3.48
N CYS A 94 -15.40 -4.38 -3.61
CA CYS A 94 -15.65 -3.11 -2.91
C CYS A 94 -15.53 -3.18 -1.38
N GLY A 95 -15.92 -4.31 -0.77
CA GLY A 95 -15.79 -4.52 0.68
C GLY A 95 -14.32 -4.55 1.12
N HIS A 96 -13.49 -5.28 0.38
CA HIS A 96 -12.05 -5.37 0.65
C HIS A 96 -11.32 -4.06 0.35
N LEU A 97 -11.68 -3.37 -0.75
CA LEU A 97 -11.17 -2.04 -1.07
C LEU A 97 -11.45 -1.05 0.07
N ARG A 98 -12.69 -1.07 0.61
CA ARG A 98 -13.04 -0.24 1.77
C ARG A 98 -12.20 -0.58 3.01
N LEU A 99 -11.97 -1.86 3.29
CA LEU A 99 -11.13 -2.28 4.42
C LEU A 99 -9.68 -1.83 4.25
N LEU A 100 -9.13 -1.92 3.04
CA LEU A 100 -7.79 -1.44 2.73
C LEU A 100 -7.67 0.07 2.98
N ASN A 101 -8.62 0.85 2.48
CA ASN A 101 -8.64 2.30 2.67
C ASN A 101 -8.78 2.69 4.15
N ILE A 102 -9.60 1.97 4.92
CA ILE A 102 -9.71 2.17 6.37
C ILE A 102 -8.38 1.84 7.06
N ALA A 103 -7.75 0.72 6.71
CA ALA A 103 -6.47 0.32 7.28
C ALA A 103 -5.39 1.38 7.02
N CYS A 104 -5.23 1.84 5.77
CA CYS A 104 -4.29 2.90 5.41
C CYS A 104 -4.60 4.22 6.15
N ALA A 105 -5.87 4.64 6.18
CA ALA A 105 -6.28 5.87 6.85
C ALA A 105 -6.04 5.82 8.38
N ALA A 106 -6.24 4.66 9.01
CA ALA A 106 -5.99 4.47 10.43
C ALA A 106 -4.49 4.57 10.78
N LYS A 107 -3.59 4.46 9.80
CA LYS A 107 -2.14 4.62 9.96
C LYS A 107 -1.65 6.01 9.53
N ALA A 108 -2.54 6.89 9.08
CA ALA A 108 -2.18 8.24 8.68
C ALA A 108 -1.63 9.03 9.88
N LYS A 109 -0.53 9.74 9.64
CA LYS A 109 0.11 10.62 10.64
C LYS A 109 -0.05 12.07 10.20
N LEU A 110 -0.36 12.94 11.16
CA LEU A 110 -0.34 14.37 10.92
C LEU A 110 1.08 14.80 10.57
N ARG A 111 1.24 15.51 9.45
CA ARG A 111 2.51 16.09 9.02
C ARG A 111 2.27 17.51 8.52
N VAL A 112 3.29 18.36 8.64
CA VAL A 112 3.29 19.71 8.08
C VAL A 112 4.41 19.78 7.06
N VAL A 113 4.05 20.05 5.81
CA VAL A 113 5.00 20.20 4.70
C VAL A 113 4.96 21.64 4.20
N THR A 114 6.12 22.26 4.05
CA THR A 114 6.25 23.61 3.48
C THR A 114 6.87 23.52 2.10
N LEU A 115 6.11 23.94 1.07
CA LEU A 115 6.59 23.97 -0.31
C LEU A 115 6.87 25.41 -0.73
N THR A 116 8.13 25.72 -1.07
CA THR A 116 8.52 27.04 -1.56
C THR A 116 8.57 27.05 -3.08
N LYS A 117 7.75 27.91 -3.68
CA LYS A 117 7.78 28.14 -5.12
C LYS A 117 8.91 29.11 -5.50
N PRO A 118 9.66 28.86 -6.58
CA PRO A 118 10.63 29.82 -7.08
C PRO A 118 9.98 31.07 -7.71
N SER A 119 8.74 30.96 -8.18
CA SER A 119 7.94 32.07 -8.71
C SER A 119 6.44 31.79 -8.57
N ARG A 120 5.58 32.79 -8.80
CA ARG A 120 4.12 32.63 -8.71
C ARG A 120 3.60 31.68 -9.80
N GLU A 121 4.21 31.68 -10.97
CA GLU A 121 3.82 30.91 -12.15
C GLU A 121 4.37 29.47 -12.15
N ALA A 122 5.32 29.15 -11.27
CA ALA A 122 5.88 27.80 -11.18
C ALA A 122 4.79 26.75 -10.86
N PRO A 123 4.81 25.56 -11.47
CA PRO A 123 3.87 24.49 -11.14
C PRO A 123 4.12 23.95 -9.73
N LEU A 124 3.07 23.44 -9.10
CA LEU A 124 3.15 22.81 -7.77
C LEU A 124 3.61 21.34 -7.82
N SER A 125 3.55 20.72 -9.01
CA SER A 125 3.98 19.32 -9.25
C SER A 125 3.20 18.28 -8.42
N PHE A 126 1.95 18.59 -8.09
CA PHE A 126 0.97 17.67 -7.50
C PHE A 126 -0.46 18.03 -7.97
N THR A 127 -1.38 17.07 -7.91
CA THR A 127 -2.81 17.27 -8.16
C THR A 127 -3.62 17.22 -6.87
N LEU A 128 -4.79 17.85 -6.88
CA LEU A 128 -5.70 17.90 -5.74
C LEU A 128 -6.99 17.12 -6.03
N LEU A 129 -7.49 16.44 -5.01
CA LEU A 129 -8.81 15.83 -4.94
C LEU A 129 -9.67 16.58 -3.92
N GLY A 130 -10.99 16.51 -4.09
CA GLY A 130 -11.95 17.14 -3.18
C GLY A 130 -12.16 18.61 -3.49
N GLY A 131 -12.36 19.42 -2.45
CA GLY A 131 -12.69 20.84 -2.57
C GLY A 131 -14.14 21.16 -2.21
N SER A 132 -14.37 22.43 -1.87
CA SER A 132 -15.69 22.96 -1.48
C SER A 132 -16.78 22.68 -2.51
N GLU A 133 -16.41 22.71 -3.78
CA GLU A 133 -17.24 22.43 -4.95
C GLU A 133 -17.72 20.98 -5.02
N LYS A 134 -17.01 20.06 -4.36
CA LYS A 134 -17.41 18.65 -4.22
C LYS A 134 -17.99 18.33 -2.83
N GLY A 135 -17.99 19.29 -1.90
CA GLY A 135 -18.43 19.09 -0.51
C GLY A 135 -17.45 18.27 0.34
N PHE A 136 -16.18 18.17 -0.06
CA PHE A 136 -15.16 17.39 0.64
C PHE A 136 -13.95 18.25 1.02
N ARG A 137 -13.17 17.80 2.00
CA ARG A 137 -11.84 18.35 2.29
C ARG A 137 -10.94 18.18 1.06
N ILE A 138 -9.88 18.99 0.98
CA ILE A 138 -8.89 18.91 -0.08
C ILE A 138 -7.88 17.83 0.31
N PHE A 139 -7.46 17.02 -0.66
CA PHE A 139 -6.43 16.00 -0.48
C PHE A 139 -5.45 16.03 -1.65
N ILE A 140 -4.22 15.62 -1.43
CA ILE A 140 -3.26 15.36 -2.51
C ILE A 140 -3.67 14.09 -3.25
N ASP A 141 -3.87 14.19 -4.55
CA ASP A 141 -4.28 13.09 -5.43
C ASP A 141 -3.07 12.36 -6.01
N SER A 142 -2.09 13.11 -6.53
CA SER A 142 -0.83 12.59 -7.03
C SER A 142 0.30 13.60 -6.81
N VAL A 143 1.54 13.11 -6.72
CA VAL A 143 2.76 13.94 -6.62
C VAL A 143 3.73 13.47 -7.69
N GLU A 144 4.29 14.39 -8.46
CA GLU A 144 5.24 14.06 -9.51
C GLU A 144 6.55 13.52 -8.91
N PRO A 145 7.01 12.30 -9.29
CA PRO A 145 8.25 11.72 -8.79
C PRO A 145 9.46 12.62 -9.10
N GLY A 146 10.33 12.82 -8.12
CA GLY A 146 11.53 13.66 -8.26
C GLY A 146 11.27 15.17 -8.27
N SER A 147 10.03 15.61 -8.06
CA SER A 147 9.70 17.03 -7.93
C SER A 147 10.03 17.60 -6.54
N LYS A 148 10.07 18.92 -6.41
CA LYS A 148 10.20 19.60 -5.10
C LYS A 148 9.08 19.22 -4.13
N ALA A 149 7.89 18.88 -4.62
CA ALA A 149 6.80 18.43 -3.77
C ALA A 149 7.11 17.06 -3.15
N ALA A 150 7.63 16.12 -3.96
CA ALA A 150 8.08 14.82 -3.47
C ALA A 150 9.26 14.96 -2.49
N GLU A 151 10.24 15.82 -2.80
CA GLU A 151 11.39 16.10 -1.93
C GLU A 151 10.98 16.73 -0.59
N ALA A 152 9.99 17.62 -0.60
CA ALA A 152 9.43 18.21 0.62
C ALA A 152 8.62 17.20 1.45
N GLY A 153 8.35 16.00 0.91
CA GLY A 153 7.67 14.92 1.60
C GLY A 153 6.15 14.95 1.49
N LEU A 154 5.59 15.68 0.51
CA LEU A 154 4.16 15.57 0.17
C LEU A 154 3.86 14.17 -0.36
N LYS A 155 2.74 13.60 0.08
CA LYS A 155 2.29 12.27 -0.33
C LYS A 155 0.81 12.29 -0.72
N ARG A 156 0.42 11.35 -1.59
CA ARG A 156 -0.99 11.07 -1.89
C ARG A 156 -1.75 10.82 -0.58
N GLY A 157 -2.92 11.43 -0.45
CA GLY A 157 -3.78 11.35 0.73
C GLY A 157 -3.48 12.35 1.85
N ASP A 158 -2.40 13.14 1.77
CA ASP A 158 -2.22 14.29 2.67
C ASP A 158 -3.37 15.30 2.47
N GLN A 159 -3.87 15.88 3.57
CA GLN A 159 -5.03 16.79 3.60
C GLN A 159 -4.63 18.25 3.74
#